data_AF-A0A4W2CXC0-F1
#
_entry.id   AF-A0A4W2CXC0-F1
#
_cell.length_a   1.000
_cell.length_b   1.000
_cell.length_c   1.000
_cell.angle_alpha   90.00
_cell.angle_beta   90.00
_cell.angle_gamma   90.00
#
_symmetry.space_group_name_H-M   'P 1'
#
loop_
_entity.id
_entity.type
_entity.pdbx_description
1 polymer ?
#
loop_
_entity_poly.entity_id
_entity_poly.type
_entity_poly.pdbx_seq_one_letter_code
_entity_poly.pdbx_strand_id
1 'polypeptide(L)'
;MSFLSLEVHFSVAPTREVLTNASLPPTQIMAHVDEAARQLSKSGSTLYAVLELKKGASPEDVKKAYRRLALKYHPDKNPGDAQAAEIFKEINTAHAVLSDPKKRKIYDRHGSLGIYIYDHFGEEGVTYYFTMNSCWFKTLVLLCALLTCCCCCCCCCFCCGALKPPPEEMANKKNASNVQHQPPRSGENHR
;
A
#
# COMPACT_ATOMS: atom_id res chain seq x y z
N MET A 1 47.87 25.38 -11.09
CA MET A 1 47.89 25.57 -9.62
C MET A 1 46.46 25.88 -9.21
N SER A 2 45.73 24.89 -8.68
CA SER A 2 45.42 24.80 -7.23
C SER A 2 44.22 25.71 -6.90
N PHE A 3 43.04 25.31 -6.42
CA PHE A 3 42.63 24.22 -5.52
C PHE A 3 41.08 24.10 -5.56
N LEU A 4 40.59 22.91 -5.20
CA LEU A 4 39.26 22.49 -4.72
C LEU A 4 38.13 23.54 -4.54
N SER A 5 36.93 23.21 -5.01
CA SER A 5 35.78 22.96 -4.11
C SER A 5 34.75 22.06 -4.77
N LEU A 6 34.58 20.90 -4.12
CA LEU A 6 33.69 19.81 -4.43
C LEU A 6 32.54 19.94 -3.43
N GLU A 7 31.35 20.37 -3.84
CA GLU A 7 30.13 20.24 -3.03
C GLU A 7 29.31 19.09 -3.60
N VAL A 8 29.69 17.88 -3.15
CA VAL A 8 28.93 16.66 -3.35
C VAL A 8 27.77 16.71 -2.36
N HIS A 9 26.59 17.12 -2.84
CA HIS A 9 25.36 16.99 -2.08
C HIS A 9 24.99 15.49 -2.05
N PHE A 10 25.48 14.83 -1.01
CA PHE A 10 25.25 13.44 -0.64
C PHE A 10 23.80 13.28 -0.16
N SER A 11 22.91 12.80 -1.04
CA SER A 11 21.58 12.33 -0.62
C SER A 11 21.73 10.92 -0.07
N VAL A 12 21.93 10.86 1.25
CA VAL A 12 21.81 9.66 2.10
C VAL A 12 20.55 8.88 1.71
N ALA A 13 20.72 7.66 1.20
CA ALA A 13 19.63 6.69 1.14
C ALA A 13 19.18 6.40 2.59
N PRO A 14 17.87 6.48 2.91
CA PRO A 14 17.43 6.35 4.28
C PRO A 14 17.71 4.93 4.79
N THR A 15 18.35 4.89 5.94
CA THR A 15 18.77 3.72 6.70
C THR A 15 17.60 2.79 7.00
N ARG A 16 17.88 1.49 6.94
CA ARG A 16 16.98 0.34 7.08
C ARG A 16 16.32 0.17 8.47
N GLU A 17 16.28 1.23 9.30
CA GLU A 17 15.84 1.17 10.69
C GLU A 17 14.49 1.85 10.99
N VAL A 18 13.85 2.53 10.04
CA VAL A 18 12.59 3.28 10.32
C VAL A 18 11.30 2.50 10.01
N LEU A 19 11.37 1.36 9.31
CA LEU A 19 10.17 0.71 8.74
C LEU A 19 9.49 -0.36 9.62
N THR A 20 9.94 -0.60 10.86
CA THR A 20 9.40 -1.70 11.68
C THR A 20 8.36 -1.29 12.74
N ASN A 21 8.17 0.00 13.03
CA ASN A 21 7.31 0.43 14.16
C ASN A 21 6.17 1.40 13.82
N ALA A 22 5.83 1.60 12.54
CA ALA A 22 4.63 2.36 12.18
C ALA A 22 3.57 1.42 11.60
N SER A 23 2.53 1.15 12.40
CA SER A 23 1.22 0.73 11.88
C SER A 23 0.69 1.86 10.99
N LEU A 24 1.10 1.86 9.72
CA LEU A 24 0.69 2.85 8.73
C LEU A 24 -0.77 2.58 8.32
N PRO A 25 -1.60 3.63 8.18
CA PRO A 25 -2.98 3.46 7.75
C PRO A 25 -3.02 2.82 6.34
N PRO A 26 -4.04 1.98 6.02
CA PRO A 26 -4.09 1.19 4.78
C PRO A 26 -3.93 2.02 3.50
N THR A 27 -4.34 3.29 3.53
CA THR A 27 -4.24 4.24 2.42
C THR A 27 -2.80 4.64 2.10
N GLN A 28 -1.92 4.72 3.10
CA GLN A 28 -0.53 5.14 2.91
C GLN A 28 0.35 4.00 2.36
N ILE A 29 -0.03 2.75 2.60
CA ILE A 29 0.73 1.60 2.11
C ILE A 29 0.59 1.44 0.60
N MET A 30 -0.61 1.65 0.05
CA MET A 30 -0.83 1.61 -1.41
C MET A 30 -0.06 2.73 -2.14
N ALA A 31 -0.06 3.95 -1.59
CA ALA A 31 0.73 5.05 -2.13
C ALA A 31 2.24 4.75 -2.14
N HIS A 32 2.75 4.07 -1.10
CA HIS A 32 4.15 3.64 -1.04
C HIS A 32 4.46 2.52 -2.04
N VAL A 33 3.52 1.62 -2.32
CA VAL A 33 3.64 0.58 -3.36
C VAL A 33 3.70 1.20 -4.76
N ASP A 34 2.90 2.22 -5.05
CA ASP A 34 2.89 2.90 -6.35
C ASP A 34 4.15 3.74 -6.58
N GLU A 35 4.70 4.36 -5.52
CA GLU A 35 6.03 4.98 -5.58
C GLU A 35 7.13 3.93 -5.78
N ALA A 36 7.09 2.83 -5.03
CA ALA A 36 8.05 1.74 -5.18
C ALA A 36 8.01 1.15 -6.61
N ALA A 37 6.82 0.94 -7.19
CA ALA A 37 6.65 0.49 -8.57
C ALA A 37 7.35 1.42 -9.58
N ARG A 38 7.25 2.75 -9.37
CA ARG A 38 7.93 3.75 -10.22
C ARG A 38 9.44 3.74 -10.04
N GLN A 39 9.94 3.65 -8.81
CA GLN A 39 11.37 3.60 -8.52
C GLN A 39 12.03 2.34 -9.11
N LEU A 40 11.34 1.22 -8.99
CA LEU A 40 11.85 -0.09 -9.38
C LEU A 40 11.81 -0.30 -10.89
N SER A 41 10.96 0.45 -11.61
CA SER A 41 11.02 0.59 -13.07
C SER A 41 12.28 1.34 -13.55
N LYS A 42 12.95 2.12 -12.70
CA LYS A 42 14.11 2.94 -13.06
C LYS A 42 15.44 2.21 -12.85
N SER A 43 15.51 1.29 -11.89
CA SER A 43 16.67 0.41 -11.66
C SER A 43 16.63 -0.78 -12.63
N GLY A 44 17.29 -0.65 -13.78
CA GLY A 44 17.31 -1.66 -14.84
C GLY A 44 18.11 -2.95 -14.55
N SER A 45 18.62 -3.16 -13.33
CA SER A 45 19.37 -4.35 -12.96
C SER A 45 18.43 -5.49 -12.55
N THR A 46 18.53 -6.62 -13.26
CA THR A 46 17.79 -7.85 -12.89
C THR A 46 18.57 -8.62 -11.82
N LEU A 47 17.87 -9.36 -10.93
CA LEU A 47 18.53 -10.15 -9.88
C LEU A 47 19.45 -11.24 -10.46
N TYR A 48 19.09 -11.78 -11.63
CA TYR A 48 19.94 -12.72 -12.35
C TYR A 48 21.23 -12.05 -12.84
N ALA A 49 21.17 -10.81 -13.32
CA ALA A 49 22.34 -10.06 -13.74
C ALA A 49 23.30 -9.75 -12.58
N VAL A 50 22.77 -9.45 -11.38
CA VAL A 50 23.58 -9.24 -10.16
C VAL A 50 24.42 -10.47 -9.82
N LEU A 51 23.86 -11.68 -10.01
CA LEU A 51 24.60 -12.94 -9.80
C LEU A 51 25.40 -13.40 -11.02
N GLU A 52 25.45 -12.59 -12.10
CA GLU A 52 26.07 -12.94 -13.37
C GLU A 52 25.50 -14.23 -13.99
N LEU A 53 24.19 -14.47 -13.81
CA LEU A 53 23.46 -15.63 -14.30
C LEU A 53 22.44 -15.25 -15.37
N LYS A 54 22.09 -16.23 -16.22
CA LYS A 54 20.96 -16.11 -17.15
C LYS A 54 19.65 -16.46 -16.43
N LYS A 55 18.55 -15.86 -16.88
CA LYS A 55 17.20 -16.24 -16.43
C LYS A 55 16.98 -17.73 -16.70
N GLY A 56 16.53 -18.47 -15.69
CA GLY A 56 16.34 -19.92 -15.78
C GLY A 56 17.50 -20.78 -15.24
N ALA A 57 18.55 -20.18 -14.66
CA ALA A 57 19.63 -20.93 -14.01
C ALA A 57 19.12 -21.88 -12.91
N SER A 58 19.82 -23.01 -12.71
CA SER A 58 19.48 -23.98 -11.65
C SER A 58 19.66 -23.35 -10.26
N PRO A 59 18.88 -23.74 -9.22
CA PRO A 59 19.16 -23.33 -7.83
C PRO A 59 20.63 -23.58 -7.42
N GLU A 60 21.25 -24.60 -8.00
CA GLU A 60 22.63 -24.98 -7.69
C GLU A 60 23.62 -23.97 -8.26
N ASP A 61 23.31 -23.42 -9.43
CA ASP A 61 24.09 -22.36 -10.06
C ASP A 61 23.95 -21.05 -9.30
N VAL A 62 22.73 -20.74 -8.82
CA VAL A 62 22.46 -19.58 -7.95
C VAL A 62 23.33 -19.65 -6.69
N LYS A 63 23.37 -20.81 -6.03
CA LYS A 63 24.17 -21.03 -4.83
C LYS A 63 25.68 -20.95 -5.09
N LYS A 64 26.15 -21.50 -6.21
CA LYS A 64 27.57 -21.42 -6.62
C LYS A 64 27.98 -19.98 -6.94
N ALA A 65 27.17 -19.26 -7.72
CA ALA A 65 27.43 -17.87 -8.08
C ALA A 65 27.47 -16.98 -6.83
N TYR A 66 26.50 -17.15 -5.93
CA TYR A 66 26.48 -16.44 -4.64
C TYR A 66 27.78 -16.64 -3.86
N ARG A 67 28.24 -17.88 -3.68
CA ARG A 67 29.50 -18.18 -2.95
C ARG A 67 30.71 -17.51 -3.59
N ARG A 68 30.83 -17.57 -4.91
CA ARG A 68 31.94 -16.96 -5.67
C ARG A 68 31.95 -15.43 -5.48
N LEU A 69 30.80 -14.79 -5.63
CA LEU A 69 30.69 -13.33 -5.56
C LEU A 69 30.76 -12.81 -4.12
N ALA A 70 30.17 -13.52 -3.16
CA ALA A 70 30.23 -13.17 -1.74
C ALA A 70 31.66 -13.19 -1.21
N LEU A 71 32.50 -14.13 -1.66
CA LEU A 71 33.93 -14.15 -1.31
C LEU A 71 34.71 -13.01 -1.98
N LYS A 72 34.34 -12.63 -3.21
CA LYS A 72 35.00 -11.54 -3.94
C LYS A 72 34.73 -10.17 -3.32
N TYR A 73 33.47 -9.91 -2.96
CA TYR A 73 33.00 -8.63 -2.41
C TYR A 73 32.80 -8.64 -0.90
N HIS A 74 33.40 -9.59 -0.18
CA HIS A 74 33.27 -9.67 1.27
C HIS A 74 33.84 -8.39 1.94
N PRO A 75 33.18 -7.79 2.94
CA PRO A 75 33.64 -6.56 3.58
C PRO A 75 35.01 -6.72 4.27
N ASP A 76 35.32 -7.91 4.77
CA ASP A 76 36.63 -8.22 5.37
C ASP A 76 37.80 -8.14 4.36
N LYS A 77 37.55 -8.53 3.10
CA LYS A 77 38.57 -8.47 2.04
C LYS A 77 38.65 -7.12 1.35
N ASN A 78 37.59 -6.30 1.48
CA ASN A 78 37.48 -4.99 0.86
C ASN A 78 37.11 -3.92 1.91
N PRO A 79 37.93 -3.73 2.95
CA PRO A 79 37.64 -2.76 3.99
C PRO A 79 37.65 -1.34 3.41
N GLY A 80 36.60 -0.57 3.66
CA GLY A 80 36.49 0.82 3.22
C GLY A 80 36.05 1.03 1.76
N ASP A 81 35.82 -0.04 1.00
CA ASP A 81 35.26 0.08 -0.35
C ASP A 81 33.72 0.11 -0.30
N ALA A 82 33.15 1.31 -0.43
CA ALA A 82 31.71 1.52 -0.47
C ALA A 82 31.04 0.83 -1.67
N GLN A 83 31.72 0.71 -2.82
CA GLN A 83 31.15 0.04 -3.99
C GLN A 83 31.06 -1.46 -3.77
N ALA A 84 32.10 -2.08 -3.21
CA ALA A 84 32.07 -3.50 -2.84
C ALA A 84 30.95 -3.78 -1.82
N ALA A 85 30.73 -2.89 -0.86
CA ALA A 85 29.66 -3.01 0.12
C ALA A 85 28.26 -2.95 -0.52
N GLU A 86 28.02 -2.03 -1.46
CA GLU A 86 26.74 -1.96 -2.19
C GLU A 86 26.52 -3.20 -3.06
N ILE A 87 27.53 -3.63 -3.82
CA ILE A 87 27.47 -4.85 -4.64
C ILE A 87 27.18 -6.07 -3.75
N PHE A 88 27.80 -6.17 -2.58
CA PHE A 88 27.54 -7.26 -1.63
C PHE A 88 26.10 -7.27 -1.12
N LYS A 89 25.51 -6.10 -0.85
CA LYS A 89 24.09 -5.98 -0.49
C LYS A 89 23.18 -6.45 -1.62
N GLU A 90 23.50 -6.08 -2.86
CA GLU A 90 22.75 -6.53 -4.04
C GLU A 90 22.85 -8.05 -4.21
N ILE A 91 24.05 -8.65 -4.09
CA ILE A 91 24.28 -10.09 -4.18
C ILE A 91 23.46 -10.85 -3.12
N ASN A 92 23.47 -10.36 -1.88
CA ASN A 92 22.68 -10.96 -0.80
C ASN A 92 21.18 -10.89 -1.09
N THR A 93 20.70 -9.75 -1.60
CA THR A 93 19.29 -9.56 -1.95
C THR A 93 18.87 -10.49 -3.09
N ALA A 94 19.69 -10.59 -4.14
CA ALA A 94 19.46 -11.49 -5.27
C ALA A 94 19.42 -12.95 -4.83
N HIS A 95 20.36 -13.38 -3.99
CA HIS A 95 20.36 -14.74 -3.45
C HIS A 95 19.13 -15.01 -2.56
N ALA A 96 18.74 -14.07 -1.70
CA ALA A 96 17.57 -14.23 -0.82
C ALA A 96 16.26 -14.43 -1.60
N VAL A 97 16.13 -13.83 -2.77
CA VAL A 97 14.95 -13.99 -3.65
C VAL A 97 15.05 -15.25 -4.52
N LEU A 98 16.21 -15.50 -5.14
CA LEU A 98 16.37 -16.58 -6.12
C LEU A 98 16.56 -17.96 -5.48
N SER A 99 16.99 -18.02 -4.21
CA SER A 99 17.11 -19.28 -3.47
C SER A 99 15.78 -19.85 -3.01
N ASP A 100 14.79 -18.99 -2.73
CA ASP A 100 13.44 -19.42 -2.34
C ASP A 100 12.59 -19.69 -3.60
N PRO A 101 12.09 -20.93 -3.81
CA PRO A 101 11.28 -21.25 -4.99
C PRO A 101 10.00 -20.44 -5.08
N LYS A 102 9.41 -19.98 -3.96
CA LYS A 102 8.20 -19.15 -3.96
C LYS A 102 8.49 -17.73 -4.41
N LYS A 103 9.47 -17.08 -3.78
CA LYS A 103 9.91 -15.73 -4.18
C LYS A 103 10.38 -15.71 -5.62
N ARG A 104 11.17 -16.70 -6.04
CA ARG A 104 11.61 -16.84 -7.43
C ARG A 104 10.46 -16.87 -8.43
N LYS A 105 9.41 -17.67 -8.18
CA LYS A 105 8.21 -17.71 -9.03
C LYS A 105 7.53 -16.34 -9.14
N ILE A 106 7.42 -15.63 -8.02
CA ILE A 106 6.82 -14.29 -7.98
C ILE A 106 7.68 -13.30 -8.77
N TYR A 107 8.99 -13.30 -8.57
CA TYR A 107 9.91 -12.47 -9.32
C TYR A 107 9.85 -12.75 -10.83
N ASP A 108 9.80 -14.02 -11.23
CA ASP A 108 9.78 -14.40 -12.63
C ASP A 108 8.49 -13.95 -13.35
N ARG A 109 7.36 -13.85 -12.62
CA ARG A 109 6.04 -13.44 -13.12
C ARG A 109 5.80 -11.93 -13.03
N HIS A 110 6.15 -11.32 -11.90
CA HIS A 110 5.76 -9.97 -11.51
C HIS A 110 6.96 -9.03 -11.33
N GLY A 111 8.18 -9.54 -11.53
CA GLY A 111 9.40 -8.79 -11.36
C GLY A 111 9.66 -8.42 -9.90
N SER A 112 10.46 -7.38 -9.75
CA SER A 112 10.87 -6.81 -8.47
C SER A 112 9.68 -6.23 -7.66
N LEU A 113 8.62 -5.75 -8.34
CA LEU A 113 7.42 -5.23 -7.66
C LEU A 113 6.68 -6.34 -6.93
N GLY A 114 6.59 -7.53 -7.54
CA GLY A 114 6.00 -8.69 -6.89
C GLY A 114 6.74 -9.09 -5.61
N ILE A 115 8.07 -9.00 -5.61
CA ILE A 115 8.89 -9.26 -4.41
C ILE A 115 8.63 -8.23 -3.32
N TYR A 116 8.57 -6.94 -3.69
CA TYR A 116 8.27 -5.88 -2.72
C TYR A 116 6.94 -6.13 -2.01
N ILE A 117 5.90 -6.48 -2.77
CA ILE A 117 4.57 -6.75 -2.22
C ILE A 117 4.58 -8.04 -1.39
N TYR A 118 5.28 -9.08 -1.84
CA TYR A 118 5.42 -10.31 -1.07
C TYR A 118 6.08 -10.08 0.30
N ASP A 119 7.16 -9.30 0.35
CA ASP A 119 7.88 -9.04 1.60
C ASP A 119 7.05 -8.21 2.60
N HIS A 120 6.09 -7.41 2.13
CA HIS A 120 5.21 -6.60 3.00
C HIS A 120 3.87 -7.27 3.34
N PHE A 121 3.28 -7.98 2.40
CA PHE A 121 1.90 -8.46 2.47
C PHE A 121 1.74 -9.98 2.23
N GLY A 122 2.84 -10.69 1.96
CA GLY A 122 2.84 -12.13 1.70
C GLY A 122 2.25 -12.54 0.34
N GLU A 123 2.03 -13.85 0.18
CA GLU A 123 1.53 -14.46 -1.06
C GLU A 123 0.14 -13.95 -1.47
N GLU A 124 -0.76 -13.78 -0.50
CA GLU A 124 -2.11 -13.29 -0.75
C GLU A 124 -2.11 -11.83 -1.21
N GLY A 125 -1.24 -11.01 -0.62
CA GLY A 125 -1.08 -9.61 -1.00
C GLY A 125 -0.61 -9.44 -2.45
N VAL A 126 0.32 -10.28 -2.91
CA VAL A 126 0.76 -10.30 -4.31
C VAL A 126 -0.41 -10.58 -5.23
N THR A 127 -1.15 -11.65 -4.95
CA THR A 127 -2.30 -12.05 -5.76
C THR A 127 -3.35 -10.94 -5.80
N TYR A 128 -3.74 -10.42 -4.63
CA TYR A 128 -4.74 -9.37 -4.52
C TYR A 128 -4.32 -8.09 -5.26
N TYR A 129 -3.07 -7.62 -5.10
CA TYR A 129 -2.59 -6.41 -5.78
C TYR A 129 -2.62 -6.54 -7.30
N PHE A 130 -2.11 -7.64 -7.87
CA PHE A 130 -2.12 -7.82 -9.31
C PHE A 130 -3.53 -8.08 -9.86
N THR A 131 -4.39 -8.78 -9.11
CA THR A 131 -5.81 -8.93 -9.44
C THR A 131 -6.53 -7.58 -9.43
N MET A 132 -6.31 -6.74 -8.44
CA MET A 132 -6.90 -5.40 -8.37
C MET A 132 -6.40 -4.47 -9.47
N ASN A 133 -5.12 -4.55 -9.82
CA ASN A 133 -4.56 -3.73 -10.88
C ASN A 133 -4.93 -4.24 -12.29
N SER A 134 -5.56 -5.42 -12.39
CA SER A 134 -6.00 -5.96 -13.67
C SER A 134 -7.14 -5.14 -14.26
N CYS A 135 -7.08 -4.89 -15.58
CA CYS A 135 -8.11 -4.14 -16.30
C CYS A 135 -9.51 -4.74 -16.13
N TRP A 136 -9.61 -6.08 -16.05
CA TRP A 136 -10.88 -6.77 -15.84
C TRP A 136 -11.52 -6.41 -14.50
N PHE A 137 -10.74 -6.31 -13.42
CA PHE A 137 -11.23 -5.91 -12.12
C PHE A 137 -11.66 -4.43 -12.11
N LYS A 138 -10.88 -3.56 -12.74
CA LYS A 138 -11.26 -2.15 -12.93
C LYS A 138 -12.57 -2.01 -13.72
N THR A 139 -12.74 -2.76 -14.80
CA THR A 139 -13.99 -2.78 -15.57
C THR A 139 -15.14 -3.37 -14.77
N LEU A 140 -14.90 -4.41 -13.96
CA LEU A 140 -15.91 -5.00 -13.09
C LEU A 140 -16.38 -4.00 -12.04
N VAL A 141 -15.45 -3.32 -11.37
CA VAL A 141 -15.77 -2.29 -10.37
C VAL A 141 -16.50 -1.12 -11.02
N LEU A 142 -16.06 -0.64 -12.19
CA LEU A 142 -16.76 0.43 -12.92
C LEU A 142 -18.15 0.00 -13.38
N LEU A 143 -18.31 -1.21 -13.91
CA LEU A 143 -19.61 -1.76 -14.31
C LEU A 143 -20.54 -1.90 -13.11
N CYS A 144 -20.07 -2.49 -12.01
CA CYS A 144 -20.83 -2.60 -10.77
C CYS A 144 -21.20 -1.21 -10.25
N ALA A 145 -20.27 -0.24 -10.23
CA ALA A 145 -20.55 1.13 -9.82
C ALA A 145 -21.61 1.79 -10.70
N LEU A 146 -21.58 1.58 -12.02
CA LEU A 146 -22.59 2.10 -12.95
C LEU A 146 -23.95 1.42 -12.75
N LEU A 147 -24.00 0.11 -12.48
CA LEU A 147 -25.22 -0.62 -12.16
C LEU A 147 -25.81 -0.21 -10.80
N THR A 148 -25.00 -0.10 -9.75
CA THR A 148 -25.45 0.34 -8.41
C THR A 148 -25.78 1.82 -8.38
N CYS A 149 -25.08 2.66 -9.15
CA CYS A 149 -25.38 4.09 -9.29
C CYS A 149 -26.66 4.29 -10.13
N CYS A 150 -26.94 3.46 -11.13
CA CYS A 150 -28.22 3.45 -11.84
C CYS A 150 -29.36 3.04 -10.89
N CYS A 151 -29.16 2.05 -10.02
CA CYS A 151 -30.13 1.71 -8.98
C CYS A 151 -30.30 2.82 -7.93
N CYS A 152 -29.24 3.50 -7.49
CA CYS A 152 -29.37 4.62 -6.55
C CYS A 152 -29.98 5.88 -7.20
N CYS A 153 -29.66 6.23 -8.44
CA CYS A 153 -30.22 7.39 -9.12
C CYS A 153 -31.68 7.16 -9.57
N CYS A 154 -32.04 5.94 -10.00
CA CYS A 154 -33.44 5.61 -10.32
C CYS A 154 -34.30 5.45 -9.06
N CYS A 155 -33.74 4.93 -7.95
CA CYS A 155 -34.45 4.90 -6.67
C CYS A 155 -34.53 6.28 -6.00
N CYS A 156 -33.56 7.18 -6.17
CA CYS A 156 -33.67 8.55 -5.64
C CYS A 156 -34.65 9.42 -6.44
N CYS A 157 -34.76 9.24 -7.77
CA CYS A 157 -35.77 9.96 -8.55
C CYS A 157 -37.21 9.42 -8.34
N PHE A 158 -37.38 8.16 -7.92
CA PHE A 158 -38.71 7.59 -7.62
C PHE A 158 -39.07 7.51 -6.13
N CYS A 159 -38.12 7.64 -5.20
CA CYS A 159 -38.38 7.67 -3.75
C CYS A 159 -38.27 9.07 -3.11
N CYS A 160 -37.77 10.10 -3.79
CA CYS A 160 -37.82 11.48 -3.26
C CYS A 160 -39.12 12.25 -3.63
N GLY A 161 -40.11 11.58 -4.23
CA GLY A 161 -41.37 12.19 -4.69
C GLY A 161 -42.57 12.14 -3.73
N ALA A 162 -42.44 11.61 -2.51
CA ALA A 162 -43.61 11.49 -1.62
C ALA A 162 -43.29 11.59 -0.13
N LEU A 163 -42.74 12.73 0.30
CA LEU A 163 -42.97 13.25 1.66
C LEU A 163 -43.00 14.77 1.57
N LYS A 164 -44.13 15.29 1.06
CA LYS A 164 -44.53 16.65 1.36
C LYS A 164 -45.03 16.63 2.80
N PRO A 165 -44.30 17.19 3.79
CA PRO A 165 -44.88 17.36 5.11
C PRO A 165 -46.15 18.22 4.96
N PRO A 166 -47.26 17.86 5.62
CA PRO A 166 -48.47 18.66 5.56
C PRO A 166 -48.17 20.09 6.06
N PRO A 167 -48.78 21.12 5.44
CA PRO A 167 -48.53 22.50 5.82
C PRO A 167 -48.84 22.73 7.30
N GLU A 168 -47.96 23.50 7.92
CA GLU A 168 -47.80 23.82 9.35
C GLU A 168 -48.96 24.54 10.05
N GLU A 169 -50.20 24.48 9.54
CA GLU A 169 -51.28 25.36 10.02
C GLU A 169 -52.14 24.78 11.16
N MET A 170 -51.85 23.59 11.69
CA MET A 170 -52.72 22.95 12.70
C MET A 170 -52.00 22.47 13.97
N ALA A 171 -50.71 22.80 14.15
CA ALA A 171 -49.97 22.45 15.37
C ALA A 171 -50.12 23.50 16.50
N ASN A 172 -50.61 24.71 16.20
CA ASN A 172 -50.65 25.82 17.16
C ASN A 172 -52.00 25.99 17.91
N LYS A 173 -53.02 25.16 17.66
CA LYS A 173 -54.33 25.28 18.33
C LYS A 173 -54.58 24.30 19.47
N LYS A 174 -53.79 23.24 19.63
CA LYS A 174 -53.97 22.28 20.74
C LYS A 174 -53.19 22.63 22.01
N ASN A 175 -52.13 23.43 21.89
CA ASN A 175 -51.34 23.86 23.05
C ASN A 175 -51.94 25.05 23.81
N ALA A 176 -52.94 25.73 23.23
CA ALA A 176 -53.68 26.83 23.88
C ALA A 176 -54.92 26.34 24.68
N SER A 177 -55.43 25.14 24.42
CA SER A 177 -56.65 24.64 25.08
C SER A 177 -56.39 23.81 26.34
N ASN A 178 -55.15 23.39 26.58
CA ASN A 178 -54.80 22.54 27.73
C ASN A 178 -54.32 23.32 28.97
N VAL A 179 -54.33 24.66 28.91
CA VAL A 179 -53.99 25.55 30.04
C VAL A 179 -55.21 25.79 30.96
N GLN A 180 -56.42 25.39 30.56
CA GLN A 180 -57.65 25.77 31.27
C GLN A 180 -58.26 24.69 32.20
N HIS A 181 -57.69 23.48 32.31
CA HIS A 181 -58.23 22.42 33.18
C HIS A 181 -57.16 21.70 34.02
N GLN A 182 -56.30 22.45 34.71
CA GLN A 182 -55.56 21.90 35.85
C GLN A 182 -56.34 22.19 37.15
N PRO A 183 -56.82 21.16 37.87
CA PRO A 183 -57.36 21.36 39.22
C PRO A 183 -56.23 21.76 40.19
N PRO A 184 -56.52 22.54 41.24
CA PRO A 184 -55.51 23.09 42.14
C PRO A 184 -54.74 21.99 42.86
N ARG A 185 -53.41 22.08 42.87
CA ARG A 185 -52.55 21.26 43.73
C ARG A 185 -52.73 21.69 45.19
N SER A 186 -53.38 20.85 45.99
CA SER A 186 -53.26 20.88 47.45
C SER A 186 -51.88 20.35 47.84
N GLY A 187 -51.05 21.22 48.43
CA GLY A 187 -49.71 20.91 48.89
C GLY A 187 -49.31 21.90 49.96
N GLU A 188 -49.89 21.67 51.12
CA GLU A 188 -49.67 22.26 52.44
C GLU A 188 -48.22 22.69 52.71
N ASN A 189 -48.04 23.95 53.11
CA ASN A 189 -46.92 24.38 53.94
C ASN A 189 -47.47 25.34 55.00
N HIS A 190 -47.66 24.81 56.21
CA HIS A 190 -47.70 25.60 57.43
C HIS A 190 -46.80 24.93 58.48
N ARG A 191 -45.72 25.64 58.78
CA ARG A 191 -44.98 25.67 60.05
C ARG A 191 -44.13 24.45 60.45
#